data_AF-A0A8C9F5R9-F1
#
_entry.id   AF-A0A8C9F5R9-F1
#
_cell.length_a   1.000
_cell.length_b   1.000
_cell.length_c   1.000
_cell.angle_alpha   90.00
_cell.angle_beta   90.00
_cell.angle_gamma   90.00
#
_symmetry.space_group_name_H-M   'P 1'
#
loop_
_entity.id
_entity.type
_entity.pdbx_description
1 polymer ?
#
loop_
_entity_poly.entity_id
_entity_poly.type
_entity_poly.pdbx_seq_one_letter_code
_entity_poly.pdbx_strand_id
1 'polypeptide(L)'
;MDVIAEGDPGFKKTKGLMNRTSTLSQVLREAKEKEEQQTATEVTMTTEKKAHYGLLFDEFQGLSHLEALEMLSRECESKVKLVLNALSGEELDTVKEEMEQLNEAFSLAEFFEEEEEEKKGESKWDQKTSRCLHTEKPSDS
;
A
#
# COMPACT_ATOMS: atom_id res chain seq x y z
N MET A 1 -45.55 10.81 -43.40
CA MET A 1 -44.74 10.17 -42.33
C MET A 1 -45.28 10.66 -41.01
N ASP A 2 -45.81 9.78 -40.17
CA ASP A 2 -46.21 10.15 -38.80
C ASP A 2 -45.00 9.98 -37.87
N VAL A 3 -44.65 11.07 -37.19
CA VAL A 3 -43.52 11.14 -36.25
C VAL A 3 -44.05 10.72 -34.88
N ILE A 4 -43.60 9.58 -34.37
CA ILE A 4 -43.98 9.10 -33.04
C ILE A 4 -43.24 9.95 -31.98
N ALA A 5 -43.98 10.63 -31.11
CA ALA A 5 -43.42 11.45 -30.04
C ALA A 5 -43.24 10.64 -28.73
N GLU A 6 -42.34 11.10 -27.86
CA GLU A 6 -41.92 10.43 -26.61
C GLU A 6 -43.05 10.15 -25.59
N GLY A 7 -44.26 10.66 -25.84
CA GLY A 7 -45.46 10.47 -25.03
C GLY A 7 -46.44 9.38 -25.52
N ASP A 8 -46.19 8.75 -26.66
CA ASP A 8 -47.16 7.82 -27.26
C ASP A 8 -47.21 6.45 -26.53
N PRO A 9 -48.40 5.86 -26.27
CA PRO A 9 -48.52 4.54 -25.62
C PRO A 9 -47.76 3.41 -26.34
N GLY A 10 -47.51 3.56 -27.64
CA GLY A 10 -46.70 2.64 -28.45
C GLY A 10 -45.19 2.73 -28.16
N PHE A 11 -44.69 3.91 -27.75
CA PHE A 11 -43.27 4.16 -27.47
C PHE A 11 -42.75 3.38 -26.26
N LYS A 12 -43.57 3.23 -25.22
CA LYS A 12 -43.21 2.46 -24.01
C LYS A 12 -43.08 0.95 -24.29
N LYS A 13 -43.90 0.43 -25.21
CA LYS A 13 -43.87 -0.98 -25.63
C LYS A 13 -42.67 -1.27 -26.54
N THR A 14 -42.30 -0.33 -27.41
CA THR A 14 -41.11 -0.47 -28.28
C THR A 14 -39.80 -0.26 -27.54
N LYS A 15 -39.74 0.59 -26.52
CA LYS A 15 -38.54 0.77 -25.68
C LYS A 15 -38.13 -0.53 -24.96
N GLY A 16 -39.09 -1.31 -24.47
CA GLY A 16 -38.82 -2.63 -23.86
C GLY A 16 -38.40 -3.71 -24.86
N LEU A 17 -38.72 -3.54 -26.16
CA LEU A 17 -38.34 -4.47 -27.23
C LEU A 17 -36.92 -4.20 -27.75
N MET A 18 -36.46 -2.94 -27.74
CA MET A 18 -35.11 -2.56 -28.17
C MET A 18 -34.00 -3.13 -27.26
N ASN A 19 -34.28 -3.31 -25.97
CA ASN A 19 -33.35 -3.97 -25.04
C ASN A 19 -33.24 -5.49 -25.29
N ARG A 20 -34.13 -6.10 -26.08
CA ARG A 20 -34.08 -7.51 -26.47
C ARG A 20 -33.42 -7.74 -27.83
N THR A 21 -33.05 -6.69 -28.55
CA THR A 21 -32.40 -6.74 -29.87
C THR A 21 -30.90 -6.43 -29.84
N SER A 22 -30.23 -6.58 -28.70
CA SER A 22 -28.77 -6.50 -28.66
C SER A 22 -28.18 -7.67 -29.44
N THR A 23 -27.44 -7.39 -30.51
CA THR A 23 -26.68 -8.44 -31.20
C THR A 23 -25.60 -8.99 -30.27
N LEU A 24 -25.24 -10.27 -30.41
CA LEU A 24 -24.20 -10.91 -29.59
C LEU A 24 -22.90 -10.08 -29.57
N SER A 25 -22.54 -9.48 -30.69
CA SER A 25 -21.37 -8.60 -30.81
C SER A 25 -21.44 -7.34 -29.95
N GLN A 26 -22.64 -6.83 -29.66
CA GLN A 26 -22.82 -5.68 -28.78
C GLN A 26 -22.64 -6.08 -27.31
N VAL A 27 -23.23 -7.21 -26.91
CA VAL A 27 -23.07 -7.77 -25.55
C VAL A 27 -21.60 -8.12 -25.28
N LEU A 28 -20.90 -8.68 -26.26
CA LEU A 28 -19.47 -9.01 -26.12
C LEU A 28 -18.59 -7.76 -26.00
N ARG A 29 -18.90 -6.69 -26.74
CA ARG A 29 -18.20 -5.40 -26.60
C ARG A 29 -18.42 -4.78 -25.22
N GLU A 30 -19.67 -4.78 -24.76
CA GLU A 30 -20.05 -4.23 -23.46
C GLU A 30 -19.45 -5.06 -22.31
N ALA A 31 -19.41 -6.39 -22.45
CA ALA A 31 -18.74 -7.28 -21.49
C ALA A 31 -17.22 -7.03 -21.45
N LYS A 32 -16.58 -6.83 -22.61
CA LYS A 32 -15.15 -6.50 -22.69
C LYS A 32 -14.85 -5.13 -22.07
N GLU A 33 -15.62 -4.09 -22.41
CA GLU A 33 -15.42 -2.75 -21.87
C GLU A 33 -15.65 -2.71 -20.34
N LYS A 34 -16.61 -3.49 -19.84
CA LYS A 34 -16.86 -3.64 -18.42
C LYS A 34 -15.74 -4.39 -17.69
N GLU A 35 -15.16 -5.41 -18.31
CA GLU A 35 -14.00 -6.12 -17.77
C GLU A 35 -12.78 -5.20 -17.72
N GLU A 36 -12.50 -4.44 -18.78
CA GLU A 36 -11.41 -3.45 -18.81
C GLU A 36 -11.60 -2.35 -17.74
N GLN A 37 -12.82 -1.85 -17.55
CA GLN A 37 -13.14 -0.88 -16.49
C GLN A 37 -13.01 -1.48 -15.09
N GLN A 38 -13.48 -2.72 -14.87
CA GLN A 38 -13.35 -3.41 -13.58
C GLN A 38 -11.88 -3.65 -13.24
N THR A 39 -11.08 -4.13 -14.19
CA THR A 39 -9.65 -4.35 -14.02
C THR A 39 -8.92 -3.03 -13.74
N ALA A 40 -9.24 -1.95 -14.45
CA ALA A 40 -8.66 -0.64 -14.16
C ALA A 40 -9.01 -0.15 -12.75
N THR A 41 -10.26 -0.32 -12.32
CA THR A 41 -10.70 0.08 -10.97
C THR A 41 -10.11 -0.81 -9.88
N GLU A 42 -9.90 -2.10 -10.15
CA GLU A 42 -9.25 -3.03 -9.23
C GLU A 42 -7.75 -2.75 -9.11
N VAL A 43 -7.07 -2.41 -10.20
CA VAL A 43 -5.67 -1.97 -10.18
C VAL A 43 -5.53 -0.67 -9.36
N THR A 44 -6.41 0.32 -9.55
CA THR A 44 -6.37 1.55 -8.74
C THR A 44 -6.68 1.28 -7.26
N MET A 45 -7.69 0.45 -6.97
CA MET A 45 -8.07 0.09 -5.60
C MET A 45 -7.03 -0.78 -4.88
N THR A 46 -6.29 -1.62 -5.61
CA THR A 46 -5.20 -2.44 -5.03
C THR A 46 -3.96 -1.59 -4.75
N THR A 47 -3.67 -0.59 -5.57
CA THR A 47 -2.62 0.40 -5.28
C THR A 47 -2.99 1.35 -4.13
N GLU A 48 -4.27 1.68 -3.95
CA GLU A 48 -4.75 2.53 -2.85
C GLU A 48 -4.81 1.79 -1.49
N LYS A 49 -5.04 0.47 -1.50
CA LYS A 49 -5.21 -0.34 -0.28
C LYS A 49 -3.91 -0.81 0.36
N LYS A 50 -2.78 -0.77 -0.35
CA LYS A 50 -1.46 -1.00 0.26
C LYS A 50 -0.87 0.37 0.53
N ALA A 51 -0.93 0.83 1.79
CA ALA A 51 -0.23 2.04 2.21
C ALA A 51 1.27 1.83 1.95
N HIS A 52 1.73 2.24 0.78
CA HIS A 52 3.13 2.14 0.41
C HIS A 52 3.86 3.22 1.19
N TYR A 53 4.51 2.83 2.29
CA TYR A 53 5.27 3.77 3.12
C TYR A 53 6.29 4.59 2.31
N GLY A 54 6.83 4.06 1.21
CA GLY A 54 7.66 4.83 0.28
C GLY A 54 6.91 6.00 -0.39
N LEU A 55 5.68 5.78 -0.87
CA LEU A 55 4.86 6.84 -1.46
C LEU A 55 4.48 7.90 -0.41
N LEU A 56 4.05 7.46 0.77
CA LEU A 56 3.72 8.38 1.87
C LEU A 56 4.96 9.16 2.32
N PHE A 57 6.12 8.49 2.40
CA PHE A 57 7.38 9.13 2.76
C PHE A 57 7.76 10.22 1.75
N ASP A 58 7.59 9.97 0.45
CA ASP A 58 7.84 10.98 -0.58
C ASP A 58 6.81 12.13 -0.53
N GLU A 59 5.51 11.81 -0.36
CA GLU A 59 4.42 12.80 -0.26
C GLU A 59 4.59 13.74 0.94
N PHE A 60 5.03 13.19 2.07
CA PHE A 60 5.26 13.94 3.32
C PHE A 60 6.69 14.44 3.47
N GLN A 61 7.48 14.50 2.39
CA GLN A 61 8.85 15.04 2.43
C GLN A 61 9.75 14.39 3.49
N GLY A 62 9.62 13.06 3.64
CA GLY A 62 10.30 12.28 4.67
C GLY A 62 11.81 12.46 4.69
N LEU A 63 12.46 12.67 3.54
CA LEU A 63 13.89 12.99 3.47
C LEU A 63 14.22 14.30 4.17
N SER A 64 13.42 15.35 3.98
CA SER A 64 13.63 16.64 4.65
C SER A 64 13.41 16.54 6.15
N HIS A 65 12.44 15.73 6.59
CA HIS A 65 12.24 15.45 8.02
C HIS A 65 13.42 14.68 8.62
N LEU A 66 13.95 13.69 7.91
CA LEU A 66 15.12 12.94 8.34
C LEU A 66 16.36 13.84 8.45
N GLU A 67 16.57 14.72 7.48
CA GLU A 67 17.65 15.70 7.52
C GLU A 67 17.51 16.67 8.71
N ALA A 68 16.29 17.15 8.98
CA ALA A 68 16.03 17.99 10.14
C ALA A 68 16.36 17.26 11.46
N LEU A 69 15.98 15.99 11.59
CA LEU A 69 16.32 15.16 12.76
C LEU A 69 17.82 14.95 12.89
N GLU A 70 18.54 14.72 11.78
CA GLU A 70 20.00 14.57 11.76
C GLU A 70 20.69 15.86 12.21
N MET A 71 20.23 17.02 11.74
CA MET A 71 20.75 18.33 12.18
C MET A 71 20.55 18.55 13.68
N LEU A 72 19.35 18.27 14.19
CA LEU A 72 19.03 18.39 15.63
C LEU A 72 19.86 17.42 16.47
N SER A 73 20.05 16.18 16.00
CA SER A 73 20.88 15.18 16.65
C SER A 73 22.32 15.66 16.81
N ARG A 74 22.94 16.19 15.73
CA ARG A 74 24.29 16.77 15.77
C ARG A 74 24.40 17.96 16.71
N GLU A 75 23.38 18.82 16.73
CA GLU A 75 23.35 19.97 17.65
C GLU A 75 23.29 19.52 19.11
N CYS A 76 22.43 18.56 19.43
CA CYS A 76 22.32 17.96 20.76
C CYS A 76 23.62 17.28 21.18
N GLU A 77 24.24 16.50 20.30
CA GLU A 77 25.52 15.86 20.57
C GLU A 77 26.61 16.90 20.90
N SER A 78 26.67 17.99 20.12
CA SER A 78 27.61 19.07 20.38
C SER A 78 27.37 19.72 21.74
N LYS A 79 26.11 20.01 22.09
CA LYS A 79 25.73 20.57 23.40
C LYS A 79 26.12 19.66 24.56
N VAL A 80 25.85 18.36 24.45
CA VAL A 80 26.23 17.37 25.46
C VAL A 80 27.75 17.34 25.64
N LYS A 81 28.52 17.32 24.54
CA LYS A 81 29.99 17.39 24.60
C LYS A 81 30.48 18.66 25.28
N LEU A 82 29.88 19.81 24.98
CA LEU A 82 30.24 21.08 25.62
C LEU A 82 30.01 21.02 27.14
N VAL A 83 28.87 20.48 27.59
CA VAL A 83 28.58 20.31 29.01
C VAL A 83 29.58 19.37 29.68
N LEU A 84 29.83 18.20 29.08
CA LEU A 84 30.80 17.24 29.62
C LEU A 84 32.21 17.81 29.72
N ASN A 85 32.63 18.64 28.75
CA ASN A 85 33.94 19.29 28.77
C ASN A 85 34.03 20.43 29.79
N ALA A 86 32.91 21.02 30.20
CA ALA A 86 32.88 22.09 31.20
C ALA A 86 32.88 21.56 32.63
N LEU A 87 32.44 20.32 32.84
CA LEU A 87 32.41 19.65 34.14
C LEU A 87 33.73 18.93 34.44
N SER A 88 34.01 18.71 35.73
CA SER A 88 35.20 17.96 36.16
C SER A 88 34.99 17.35 37.55
N GLY A 89 35.81 16.36 37.92
CA GLY A 89 35.75 15.72 39.23
C GLY A 89 34.46 14.92 39.44
N GLU A 90 33.95 14.92 40.68
CA GLU A 90 32.79 14.13 41.11
C GLU A 90 31.53 14.44 40.30
N GLU A 91 31.28 15.71 39.97
CA GLU A 91 30.12 16.13 39.16
C GLU A 91 30.13 15.51 37.76
N LEU A 92 31.32 15.38 37.15
CA LEU A 92 31.47 14.74 35.84
C LEU A 92 31.23 13.22 35.94
N ASP A 93 31.71 12.58 37.00
CA ASP A 93 31.54 11.14 37.21
C ASP A 93 30.06 10.79 37.44
N THR A 94 29.34 11.60 38.24
CA THR A 94 27.89 11.44 38.42
C THR A 94 27.12 11.57 37.11
N VAL A 95 27.40 12.62 36.31
CA VAL A 95 26.70 12.84 35.03
C VAL A 95 26.97 11.71 34.03
N LYS A 96 28.18 11.14 34.02
CA LYS A 96 28.48 9.99 33.17
C LYS A 96 27.69 8.74 33.57
N GLU A 97 27.58 8.48 34.86
CA GLU A 97 26.80 7.36 35.39
C GLU A 97 25.31 7.50 35.04
N GLU A 98 24.74 8.71 35.19
CA GLU A 98 23.36 9.00 34.77
C GLU A 98 23.15 8.82 33.26
N MET A 99 24.11 9.23 32.44
CA MET A 99 24.06 9.03 30.99
C MET A 99 24.14 7.55 30.60
N GLU A 100 24.91 6.74 31.32
CA GLU A 100 24.99 5.29 31.10
C GLU A 100 23.65 4.61 31.42
N GLN A 101 23.03 4.94 32.55
CA GLN A 101 21.70 4.46 32.92
C GLN A 101 20.63 4.88 31.90
N LEU A 102 20.70 6.14 31.42
CA LEU A 102 19.81 6.62 30.37
C LEU A 102 20.00 5.82 29.07
N ASN A 103 21.25 5.61 28.66
CA ASN A 103 21.58 4.84 27.47
C ASN A 103 21.09 3.39 27.57
N GLU A 104 21.22 2.75 28.73
CA GLU A 104 20.68 1.42 28.98
C GLU A 104 19.15 1.38 28.85
N ALA A 105 18.43 2.37 29.39
CA ALA A 105 16.97 2.45 29.29
C ALA A 105 16.45 2.63 27.85
N PHE A 106 17.26 3.24 26.97
CA PHE A 106 16.95 3.37 25.53
C PHE A 106 17.58 2.27 24.67
N SER A 107 18.33 1.34 25.27
CA SER A 107 18.96 0.22 24.58
C SER A 107 17.91 -0.85 24.24
N LEU A 108 17.16 -0.59 23.17
CA LEU A 108 16.10 -1.48 22.70
C LEU A 108 16.67 -2.65 21.91
N ALA A 109 17.09 -3.69 22.63
CA ALA A 109 17.34 -5.01 22.06
C ALA A 109 16.08 -5.60 21.36
N GLU A 110 14.88 -5.13 21.73
CA GLU A 110 13.59 -5.62 21.21
C GLU A 110 13.20 -5.05 19.83
N PHE A 111 13.81 -3.96 19.34
CA PHE A 111 13.46 -3.40 18.02
C PHE A 111 14.19 -4.05 16.84
N PHE A 112 15.18 -4.91 17.09
CA PHE A 112 15.96 -5.56 16.03
C PHE A 112 15.41 -6.93 15.60
N GLU A 113 14.43 -7.50 16.31
CA GLU A 113 13.90 -8.85 16.01
C GLU A 113 12.69 -8.85 15.04
N GLU A 114 12.10 -7.69 14.71
CA GLU A 114 10.84 -7.60 13.95
C GLU A 114 11.01 -7.34 12.44
N GLU A 115 12.14 -7.75 11.83
CA GLU A 115 12.39 -7.57 10.38
C GLU A 115 12.23 -8.87 9.54
N GLU A 116 11.93 -10.03 10.17
CA GLU A 116 11.89 -11.34 9.47
C GLU A 116 10.50 -11.85 9.02
N GLU A 117 9.39 -11.15 9.29
CA GLU A 117 8.03 -11.67 8.99
C GLU A 117 7.48 -11.32 7.59
N GLU A 118 8.22 -10.64 6.69
CA GLU A 118 7.67 -10.29 5.35
C GLU A 118 7.92 -11.34 4.25
N LYS A 119 8.82 -12.32 4.45
CA LYS A 119 9.20 -13.29 3.40
C LYS A 119 8.37 -14.59 3.33
N LYS A 120 7.39 -14.78 4.22
CA LYS A 120 6.63 -16.04 4.30
C LYS A 120 5.30 -16.02 3.51
N GLY A 121 4.88 -14.85 3.03
CA GLY A 121 3.59 -14.66 2.37
C GLY A 121 3.55 -15.11 0.91
N GLU A 122 4.61 -14.89 0.13
CA GLU A 122 4.60 -15.08 -1.34
C GLU A 122 4.66 -16.55 -1.76
N SER A 123 5.40 -17.39 -1.02
CA SER A 123 5.64 -18.79 -1.40
C SER A 123 4.43 -19.71 -1.25
N LYS A 124 3.37 -19.30 -0.52
CA LYS A 124 2.16 -20.11 -0.34
C LYS A 124 1.16 -19.97 -1.49
N TRP A 125 1.14 -18.83 -2.18
CA TRP A 125 0.22 -18.59 -3.30
C TRP A 125 0.69 -19.30 -4.58
N ASP A 126 1.99 -19.25 -4.88
CA ASP A 126 2.58 -19.88 -6.07
C ASP A 126 2.49 -21.42 -6.08
N GLN A 127 2.52 -22.04 -4.90
CA GLN A 127 2.36 -23.50 -4.82
C GLN A 127 0.90 -23.94 -5.03
N LYS A 128 -0.07 -23.07 -4.70
CA LYS A 128 -1.50 -23.36 -4.87
C LYS A 128 -1.93 -23.19 -6.33
N THR A 129 -1.40 -22.19 -7.02
CA THR A 129 -1.65 -21.97 -8.46
C THR A 129 -1.03 -23.06 -9.32
N SER A 130 0.20 -23.50 -8.99
CA SER A 130 0.86 -24.61 -9.71
C SER A 130 0.14 -25.95 -9.56
N ARG A 131 -0.52 -26.19 -8.42
CA ARG A 131 -1.25 -27.44 -8.16
C ARG A 131 -2.58 -27.52 -8.93
N CYS A 132 -3.21 -26.38 -9.23
CA CYS A 132 -4.46 -26.33 -9.98
C CYS A 132 -4.27 -26.52 -11.50
N LEU A 133 -3.08 -26.29 -12.05
CA LEU A 133 -2.81 -26.39 -13.49
C LEU A 133 -2.45 -27.82 -13.98
N HIS A 134 -2.31 -28.79 -13.08
CA HIS A 134 -1.87 -30.16 -13.42
C HIS A 134 -2.99 -31.21 -13.43
N THR A 135 -4.25 -30.85 -13.18
CA THR A 135 -5.36 -31.82 -13.05
C THR A 135 -6.41 -31.70 -14.16
N GLU A 136 -6.05 -31.35 -15.39
CA GLU A 136 -6.98 -31.44 -16.53
C GLU A 136 -6.24 -31.90 -17.79
N LYS A 137 -5.88 -33.19 -17.86
CA LYS A 137 -5.83 -33.90 -19.14
C LYS A 137 -6.94 -34.94 -19.13
N PRO A 138 -7.96 -34.81 -19.99
CA PRO A 138 -8.92 -35.89 -20.19
C PRO A 138 -8.19 -37.03 -20.90
N SER A 139 -8.25 -38.21 -20.29
CA SER A 139 -7.93 -39.48 -20.93
C SER A 139 -8.99 -39.76 -21.99
N ASP A 140 -8.69 -39.46 -23.25
CA ASP A 140 -9.50 -39.91 -24.39
C ASP A 140 -9.30 -41.42 -24.59
N SER A 141 -10.43 -42.11 -24.74
CA SER A 141 -10.56 -43.54 -25.09
C SER A 141 -10.11 -43.86 -26.51
#